data_AF-A0A316N9J4-F1
#
_entry.id   AF-A0A316N9J4-F1
#
_cell.length_a   1.000
_cell.length_b   1.000
_cell.length_c   1.000
_cell.angle_alpha   90.00
_cell.angle_beta   90.00
_cell.angle_gamma   90.00
#
_symmetry.space_group_name_H-M   'P 1'
#
loop_
_entity.id
_entity.type
_entity.pdbx_description
1 polymer ?
#
loop_
_entity_poly.entity_id
_entity_poly.type
_entity_poly.pdbx_seq_one_letter_code
_entity_poly.pdbx_strand_id
1 'polypeptide(L)'
;MNKKISLEQIDFSIGYNDPHDQDEQDNREQLVRLKRILHQVICYRLTQRQKEILLLYYYENKSMPQIAEMLGIHKSTVSRTLSRARNNIRRYLEFYQMR
;
A
#
# COMPACT_ATOMS: atom_id res chain seq x y z
N MET A 1 -3.47 17.28 14.15
CA MET A 1 -2.85 16.12 14.81
C MET A 1 -3.58 14.86 14.32
N ASN A 2 -3.29 14.43 13.09
CA ASN A 2 -4.05 13.34 12.45
C ASN A 2 -3.30 12.02 12.60
N LYS A 3 -4.01 11.08 13.23
CA LYS A 3 -3.56 9.78 13.67
C LYS A 3 -2.85 9.03 12.55
N LYS A 4 -1.61 8.65 12.84
CA LYS A 4 -0.77 7.74 12.06
C LYS A 4 -1.57 6.50 11.70
N ILE A 5 -1.79 6.26 10.42
CA ILE A 5 -1.78 4.88 9.93
C ILE A 5 -0.29 4.55 9.83
N SER A 6 0.28 4.11 10.96
CA SER A 6 1.64 3.60 10.98
C SER A 6 1.66 2.35 10.10
N LEU A 7 2.34 2.42 8.96
CA LEU A 7 2.65 1.26 8.12
C LEU A 7 3.57 0.25 8.81
N GLU A 8 4.13 0.61 9.98
CA GLU A 8 4.70 -0.34 10.96
C GLU A 8 3.65 -1.34 11.48
N GLN A 9 2.34 -1.11 11.29
CA GLN A 9 1.27 -2.07 11.59
C GLN A 9 0.85 -2.93 10.39
N ILE A 10 1.50 -2.79 9.22
CA ILE A 10 1.58 -3.92 8.30
C ILE A 10 2.61 -4.86 8.90
N ASP A 11 2.15 -5.56 9.92
CA ASP A 11 2.85 -6.61 10.59
C ASP A 11 3.19 -7.67 9.55
N PHE A 12 4.46 -7.64 9.11
CA PHE A 12 5.09 -8.70 8.34
C PHE A 12 5.48 -9.86 9.27
N SER A 13 5.16 -9.79 10.58
CA SER A 13 5.27 -10.89 11.51
C SER A 13 3.93 -11.59 11.67
N ILE A 14 3.99 -12.89 11.44
CA ILE A 14 3.01 -13.88 11.83
C ILE A 14 3.00 -13.93 13.37
N GLY A 15 1.84 -13.76 14.04
CA GLY A 15 1.71 -14.16 15.45
C GLY A 15 0.61 -13.53 16.32
N TYR A 16 -0.56 -14.17 16.33
CA TYR A 16 -1.50 -14.40 17.46
C TYR A 16 -2.13 -13.28 18.32
N ASN A 17 -3.44 -13.51 18.63
CA ASN A 17 -4.29 -13.21 19.81
C ASN A 17 -5.61 -12.54 19.36
N ASP A 18 -6.85 -12.92 19.73
CA ASP A 18 -7.51 -13.79 20.73
C ASP A 18 -8.90 -14.18 20.11
N PRO A 19 -9.43 -15.42 20.26
CA PRO A 19 -10.59 -15.91 19.50
C PRO A 19 -11.93 -15.67 20.21
N HIS A 20 -12.54 -14.50 20.07
CA HIS A 20 -13.96 -14.31 20.41
C HIS A 20 -14.67 -13.39 19.40
N ASP A 21 -15.23 -14.00 18.35
CA ASP A 21 -16.53 -13.69 17.72
C ASP A 21 -16.56 -14.20 16.27
N GLN A 22 -17.61 -14.95 15.91
CA GLN A 22 -17.74 -15.59 14.59
C GLN A 22 -17.89 -14.56 13.46
N ASP A 23 -18.37 -13.34 13.75
CA ASP A 23 -18.42 -12.21 12.80
C ASP A 23 -17.05 -11.55 12.59
N GLU A 24 -16.14 -11.70 13.55
CA GLU A 24 -14.76 -11.23 13.47
C GLU A 24 -13.89 -12.16 12.62
N GLN A 25 -14.21 -13.46 12.57
CA GLN A 25 -13.47 -14.46 11.81
C GLN A 25 -13.54 -14.18 10.30
N ASP A 26 -14.74 -13.88 9.78
CA ASP A 26 -14.95 -13.56 8.36
C ASP A 26 -14.27 -12.23 7.99
N ASN A 27 -14.38 -11.21 8.86
CA ASN A 27 -13.67 -9.94 8.69
C ASN A 27 -12.13 -10.12 8.72
N ARG A 28 -11.61 -10.97 9.60
CA ARG A 28 -10.17 -11.29 9.67
C ARG A 28 -9.70 -12.01 8.41
N GLU A 29 -10.45 -13.00 7.92
CA GLU A 29 -10.12 -13.73 6.69
C GLU A 29 -10.15 -12.83 5.46
N GLN A 30 -11.15 -11.97 5.35
CA GLN A 30 -11.25 -10.96 4.28
C GLN A 30 -10.08 -9.97 4.34
N LEU A 31 -9.70 -9.49 5.53
CA LEU A 31 -8.57 -8.60 5.72
C LEU A 31 -7.24 -9.27 5.32
N VAL A 32 -7.02 -10.52 5.72
CA VAL A 32 -5.82 -11.29 5.37
C VAL A 32 -5.75 -11.51 3.86
N ARG A 33 -6.87 -11.85 3.21
CA ARG A 33 -6.97 -11.98 1.75
C ARG A 33 -6.63 -10.66 1.06
N LEU A 34 -7.21 -9.55 1.52
CA LEU A 34 -6.96 -8.23 0.97
C LEU A 34 -5.49 -7.81 1.09
N LYS A 35 -4.86 -8.04 2.25
CA LYS A 35 -3.42 -7.78 2.47
C LYS A 35 -2.55 -8.60 1.51
N ARG A 36 -2.85 -9.88 1.32
CA ARG A 36 -2.13 -10.76 0.37
C ARG A 36 -2.25 -10.26 -1.07
N ILE A 37 -3.46 -9.88 -1.50
CA ILE A 37 -3.68 -9.34 -2.85
C ILE A 37 -2.91 -8.02 -3.01
N LEU A 38 -3.00 -7.11 -2.04
CA LEU A 38 -2.30 -5.84 -2.09
C LEU A 38 -0.78 -6.05 -2.22
N HIS A 39 -0.22 -6.98 -1.44
CA HIS A 39 1.19 -7.37 -1.55
C HIS A 39 1.53 -7.87 -2.96
N GLN A 40 0.74 -8.79 -3.52
CA GLN A 40 0.95 -9.28 -4.90
C GLN A 40 0.87 -8.15 -5.93
N VAL A 41 -0.07 -7.23 -5.79
CA VAL A 41 -0.21 -6.10 -6.71
C VAL A 41 1.01 -5.18 -6.64
N ILE A 42 1.48 -4.85 -5.43
CA ILE A 42 2.69 -4.05 -5.25
C ILE A 42 3.91 -4.79 -5.81
N CYS A 43 4.06 -6.09 -5.57
CA CYS A 43 5.21 -6.87 -6.04
C CYS A 43 5.23 -7.08 -7.56
N TYR A 44 4.10 -7.41 -8.18
CA TYR A 44 4.06 -7.90 -9.56
C TYR A 44 3.44 -6.93 -10.57
N ARG A 45 2.68 -5.92 -10.13
CA ARG A 45 1.93 -5.02 -11.03
C ARG A 45 2.43 -3.58 -11.05
N LEU A 46 3.22 -3.17 -10.06
CA LEU A 46 3.85 -1.86 -10.06
C LEU A 46 5.24 -1.94 -10.68
N THR A 47 5.60 -0.92 -11.45
CA THR A 47 6.98 -0.78 -11.96
C THR A 47 7.92 -0.41 -10.82
N GLN A 48 9.23 -0.64 -10.99
CA GLN A 48 10.22 -0.32 -9.96
C GLN A 48 10.12 1.14 -9.49
N ARG A 49 9.98 2.08 -10.44
CA ARG A 49 9.84 3.51 -10.13
C ARG A 49 8.54 3.83 -9.39
N GLN A 50 7.45 3.13 -9.69
CA GLN A 50 6.18 3.28 -8.96
C GLN A 50 6.31 2.82 -7.52
N LYS A 51 6.97 1.67 -7.29
CA LYS A 51 7.20 1.13 -5.94
C LYS A 51 8.10 2.06 -5.12
N GLU A 52 9.22 2.49 -5.69
CA GLU A 52 10.18 3.40 -5.05
C GLU A 52 9.50 4.68 -4.56
N ILE A 53 8.79 5.37 -5.47
CA ILE A 53 8.09 6.61 -5.11
C ILE A 53 6.97 6.37 -4.10
N LEU A 54 6.26 5.24 -4.17
CA LEU A 54 5.21 4.88 -3.24
C LEU A 54 5.76 4.59 -1.85
N LEU A 55 6.90 3.89 -1.75
CA LEU A 55 7.61 3.63 -0.49
C LEU A 55 8.10 4.93 0.14
N LEU A 56 8.78 5.80 -0.63
CA LEU A 56 9.24 7.09 -0.13
C LEU A 56 8.09 7.95 0.42
N TYR A 57 6.94 7.93 -0.26
CA TYR A 57 5.80 8.73 0.15
C TYR A 57 5.07 8.18 1.38
N TYR A 58 4.72 6.89 1.39
CA TYR A 58 3.87 6.32 2.45
C TYR A 58 4.66 5.74 3.62
N TYR A 59 5.82 5.15 3.37
CA TYR A 59 6.64 4.52 4.41
C TYR A 59 7.62 5.52 5.02
N GLU A 60 8.37 6.24 4.19
CA GLU A 60 9.36 7.22 4.68
C GLU A 60 8.77 8.62 4.93
N ASN A 61 7.46 8.80 4.69
CA ASN A 61 6.74 10.05 4.90
C ASN A 61 7.38 11.27 4.20
N LYS A 62 8.05 11.05 3.05
CA LYS A 62 8.64 12.14 2.27
C LYS A 62 7.55 12.87 1.48
N SER A 63 7.62 14.19 1.48
CA SER A 63 6.77 15.02 0.63
C SER A 63 7.18 14.90 -0.84
N MET A 64 6.25 15.17 -1.78
CA MET A 64 6.56 15.09 -3.21
C MET A 64 7.75 15.96 -3.65
N PRO A 65 7.97 17.18 -3.11
CA PRO A 65 9.19 17.95 -3.39
C PRO A 65 10.47 17.27 -2.91
N GLN A 66 10.48 16.68 -1.70
CA GLN A 66 11.64 15.96 -1.17
C GLN A 66 11.97 14.71 -2.01
N ILE A 67 10.94 14.00 -2.47
CA ILE A 67 11.11 12.85 -3.37
C ILE A 67 11.66 13.30 -4.72
N ALA A 68 11.16 14.41 -5.25
CA ALA A 68 11.62 14.99 -6.51
C ALA A 68 13.12 15.34 -6.45
N GLU A 69 13.54 15.99 -5.38
CA GLU A 69 14.93 16.31 -5.10
C GLU A 69 15.80 15.05 -4.96
N MET A 70 15.39 14.10 -4.12
CA MET A 70 16.12 12.85 -3.88
C MET A 70 16.34 12.03 -5.16
N LEU A 71 15.33 11.99 -6.03
CA LEU A 71 15.37 11.19 -7.26
C LEU A 71 15.87 11.97 -8.47
N GLY A 72 16.18 13.27 -8.33
CA GLY A 72 16.60 14.13 -9.44
C GLY A 72 15.55 14.27 -10.55
N ILE A 73 14.26 14.28 -10.19
CA ILE A 73 13.15 14.37 -11.14
C ILE A 73 12.19 15.51 -10.79
N HIS A 74 11.36 15.93 -11.73
CA HIS A 74 10.40 17.00 -11.47
C HIS A 74 9.26 16.55 -10.52
N LYS A 75 8.79 17.45 -9.64
CA LYS A 75 7.63 17.19 -8.75
C LYS A 75 6.40 16.69 -9.50
N SER A 76 6.13 17.21 -10.70
CA SER A 76 5.00 16.76 -11.52
C SER A 76 5.16 15.31 -12.02
N THR A 77 6.40 14.80 -12.12
CA THR A 77 6.69 13.40 -12.43
C THR A 77 6.40 12.51 -11.22
N VAL A 78 6.79 12.95 -10.02
CA VAL A 78 6.45 12.26 -8.75
C VAL A 78 4.93 12.14 -8.59
N SER A 79 4.21 13.24 -8.74
CA SER A 79 2.75 13.29 -8.61
C SER A 79 2.04 12.36 -9.61
N ARG A 80 2.41 12.44 -10.90
CA ARG A 80 1.85 11.56 -11.94
C ARG A 80 2.17 10.09 -11.69
N THR A 81 3.38 9.79 -11.20
CA THR A 81 3.77 8.40 -10.89
C THR A 81 2.99 7.85 -9.69
N LEU A 82 2.79 8.65 -8.63
CA LEU A 82 1.93 8.28 -7.50
C LEU A 82 0.49 8.04 -7.91
N SER A 83 -0.06 8.90 -8.78
CA SER A 83 -1.42 8.73 -9.30
C SER A 83 -1.55 7.41 -10.09
N ARG A 84 -0.59 7.13 -10.98
CA ARG A 84 -0.56 5.87 -11.75
C ARG A 84 -0.42 4.64 -10.86
N ALA A 85 0.47 4.69 -9.86
CA ALA A 85 0.65 3.60 -8.90
C ALA A 85 -0.65 3.30 -8.13
N ARG A 86 -1.34 4.33 -7.62
CA ARG A 86 -2.64 4.19 -6.93
C ARG A 86 -3.73 3.64 -7.85
N ASN A 87 -3.82 4.13 -9.07
CA ASN A 87 -4.82 3.65 -10.04
C ASN A 87 -4.58 2.18 -10.40
N ASN A 88 -3.31 1.77 -10.56
CA ASN A 88 -2.96 0.37 -10.76
C ASN A 88 -3.40 -0.47 -9.55
N ILE A 89 -3.07 -0.04 -8.33
CA ILE A 89 -3.50 -0.75 -7.11
C ILE A 89 -5.01 -0.92 -7.08
N ARG A 90 -5.76 0.19 -7.26
CA ARG A 90 -7.23 0.18 -7.25
C ARG A 90 -7.79 -0.79 -8.28
N ARG A 91 -7.35 -0.69 -9.54
CA ARG A 91 -7.87 -1.52 -10.64
C ARG A 91 -7.67 -3.02 -10.37
N TYR A 92 -6.53 -3.40 -9.82
CA TYR A 92 -6.29 -4.81 -9.49
C TYR A 92 -7.08 -5.25 -8.26
N LEU A 93 -7.21 -4.40 -7.24
CA LEU A 93 -8.06 -4.71 -6.09
C LEU A 93 -9.52 -4.93 -6.49
N GLU A 94 -10.08 -4.07 -7.34
CA GLU A 94 -11.44 -4.23 -7.89
C GLU A 94 -11.58 -5.56 -8.64
N PHE A 95 -10.60 -5.90 -9.49
CA PHE A 95 -10.60 -7.17 -10.21
C PHE A 95 -10.61 -8.40 -9.29
N TYR A 96 -9.88 -8.36 -8.17
CA TYR A 96 -9.85 -9.47 -7.22
C TYR A 96 -11.03 -9.50 -6.25
N GLN A 97 -11.74 -8.38 -6.06
CA GLN A 97 -12.95 -8.30 -5.24
C GLN A 97 -14.22 -8.68 -6.01
N MET A 98 -14.23 -8.48 -7.34
CA MET A 98 -15.33 -8.91 -8.22
C MET A 98 -15.30 -10.40 -8.58
N ARG A 99 -14.32 -11.17 -8.08
CA ARG A 99 -14.11 -12.59 -8.39
C ARG A 99 -14.11 -13.46 -7.15
#